data_AF-A0A1E4DIW6-F1
#
_entry.id   AF-A0A1E4DIW6-F1
#
_cell.length_a   1.000
_cell.length_b   1.000
_cell.length_c   1.000
_cell.angle_alpha   90.00
_cell.angle_beta   90.00
_cell.angle_gamma   90.00
#
_symmetry.space_group_name_H-M   'P 1'
#
loop_
_entity.id
_entity.type
_entity.pdbx_description
1 polymer ?
#
loop_
_entity_poly.entity_id
_entity_poly.type
_entity_poly.pdbx_seq_one_letter_code
_entity_poly.pdbx_strand_id
1 'polypeptide(L)'
;MSPALKNGQRPIAFSDRNDFDATQLIHLYRQAPWAKHRALEQAQAMLAKTDLVILAWDGPRLVGFGRVLTDYVFRASIWDVIVDRD
;
A
#
# COMPACT_ATOMS: atom_id res chain seq x y z
N MET A 1 -1.25 -5.79 23.81
CA MET A 1 -0.62 -7.12 23.67
C MET A 1 -0.50 -7.42 22.19
N SER A 2 0.73 -7.47 21.66
CA SER A 2 0.96 -7.85 20.26
C SER A 2 0.71 -9.36 20.10
N PRO A 3 0.05 -9.84 19.05
CA PRO A 3 -0.09 -11.27 18.81
C PRO A 3 1.29 -11.89 18.62
N ALA A 4 1.53 -13.08 19.20
CA ALA A 4 2.75 -13.81 18.97
C ALA A 4 2.88 -14.13 17.47
N LEU A 5 3.92 -13.58 16.83
CA LEU A 5 4.26 -13.89 15.44
C LEU A 5 4.56 -15.39 15.34
N LYS A 6 3.92 -16.08 14.39
CA LYS A 6 4.21 -17.50 14.12
C LYS A 6 5.68 -17.62 13.70
N ASN A 7 6.42 -18.54 14.31
CA ASN A 7 7.86 -18.74 14.10
C ASN A 7 8.22 -18.75 12.61
N GLY A 8 9.09 -17.80 12.21
CA GLY A 8 9.63 -17.67 10.86
C GLY A 8 9.22 -16.41 10.10
N GLN A 9 8.16 -15.70 10.53
CA GLN A 9 7.78 -14.43 9.91
C GLN A 9 8.62 -13.27 10.46
N ARG A 10 9.34 -12.58 9.58
CA ARG A 10 9.91 -11.28 9.92
C ARG A 10 8.77 -10.32 10.28
N PRO A 11 9.00 -9.37 11.21
CA PRO A 11 8.00 -8.35 11.49
C PRO A 11 7.70 -7.56 10.22
N ILE A 12 6.42 -7.44 9.88
CA ILE A 12 5.99 -6.52 8.83
C ILE A 12 6.20 -5.09 9.33
N ALA A 13 6.99 -4.32 8.60
CA ALA A 13 7.21 -2.91 8.89
C ALA A 13 6.14 -2.06 8.18
N PHE A 14 5.65 -1.02 8.85
CA PHE A 14 4.66 -0.10 8.29
C PHE A 14 5.27 1.28 8.08
N SER A 15 4.90 1.94 6.99
CA SER A 15 5.26 3.34 6.72
C SER A 15 4.12 4.08 6.03
N ASP A 16 4.06 5.38 6.21
CA ASP A 16 3.10 6.28 5.58
C ASP A 16 3.70 7.19 4.50
N ARG A 17 5.00 7.02 4.24
CA ARG A 17 5.74 7.83 3.27
C ARG A 17 5.43 7.38 1.84
N ASN A 18 5.22 8.35 0.97
CA ASN A 18 4.90 8.16 -0.44
C ASN A 18 6.14 8.23 -1.36
N ASP A 19 7.34 8.03 -0.80
CA ASP A 19 8.63 8.09 -1.48
C ASP A 19 9.20 6.69 -1.77
N PHE A 20 8.37 5.81 -2.33
CA PHE A 20 8.73 4.42 -2.63
C PHE A 20 8.72 4.14 -4.14
N ASP A 21 9.32 3.01 -4.55
CA ASP A 21 9.28 2.56 -5.95
C ASP A 21 7.87 2.10 -6.34
N ALA A 22 7.16 2.93 -7.11
CA ALA A 22 5.81 2.66 -7.60
C ALA A 22 5.72 1.38 -8.47
N THR A 23 6.82 0.84 -8.98
CA THR A 23 6.84 -0.46 -9.67
C THR A 23 6.38 -1.59 -8.76
N GLN A 24 6.69 -1.53 -7.46
CA GLN A 24 6.20 -2.52 -6.48
C GLN A 24 4.69 -2.40 -6.25
N LEU A 25 4.12 -1.19 -6.33
CA LEU A 25 2.67 -1.00 -6.29
C LEU A 25 1.99 -1.57 -7.53
N ILE A 26 2.61 -1.47 -8.71
CA ILE A 26 2.09 -2.11 -9.92
C ILE A 26 1.98 -3.63 -9.77
N HIS A 27 2.92 -4.26 -9.05
CA HIS A 27 2.80 -5.67 -8.72
C HIS A 27 1.51 -5.96 -7.92
N LEU A 28 1.25 -5.20 -6.86
CA LEU A 28 0.02 -5.33 -6.06
C LEU A 28 -1.25 -5.05 -6.88
N TYR A 29 -1.24 -4.02 -7.73
CA TYR A 29 -2.39 -3.68 -8.58
C TYR A 29 -2.78 -4.80 -9.54
N ARG A 30 -1.82 -5.52 -10.11
CA ARG A 30 -2.10 -6.68 -10.97
C ARG A 30 -2.90 -7.77 -10.26
N GLN A 31 -2.79 -7.86 -8.93
CA GLN A 31 -3.53 -8.83 -8.11
C GLN A 31 -4.95 -8.35 -7.72
N ALA A 32 -5.30 -7.09 -7.97
CA ALA A 32 -6.58 -6.48 -7.59
C ALA A 32 -7.47 -6.21 -8.82
N PRO A 33 -8.65 -6.85 -8.96
CA PRO A 33 -9.49 -6.74 -10.15
C PRO A 33 -9.85 -5.30 -10.57
N TRP A 34 -10.02 -4.39 -9.61
CA TRP A 34 -10.35 -2.98 -9.83
C TRP A 34 -9.16 -2.09 -10.21
N ALA A 35 -7.92 -2.59 -10.08
CA ALA A 35 -6.70 -1.83 -10.33
C ALA A 35 -5.75 -2.46 -11.36
N LYS A 36 -6.01 -3.72 -11.78
CA LYS A 36 -5.09 -4.56 -12.58
C LYS A 36 -4.57 -3.99 -13.90
N HIS A 37 -5.23 -2.98 -14.47
CA HIS A 37 -4.83 -2.35 -15.73
C HIS A 37 -4.21 -0.96 -15.57
N ARG A 38 -3.96 -0.50 -14.33
CA ARG A 38 -3.31 0.79 -14.11
C ARG A 38 -1.85 0.72 -14.56
N ALA A 39 -1.45 1.66 -15.40
CA ALA A 39 -0.06 1.84 -15.82
C ALA A 39 0.77 2.51 -14.71
N LEU A 40 2.10 2.41 -14.79
CA LEU A 40 3.03 3.00 -13.82
C LEU A 40 2.83 4.51 -13.71
N GLU A 41 2.70 5.19 -14.84
CA GLU A 41 2.53 6.64 -14.93
C GLU A 41 1.19 7.08 -14.31
N GLN A 42 0.14 6.28 -14.48
CA GLN A 42 -1.16 6.52 -13.84
C GLN A 42 -1.09 6.36 -12.33
N ALA A 43 -0.36 5.34 -11.85
CA ALA A 43 -0.14 5.15 -10.42
C ALA A 43 0.66 6.31 -9.83
N GLN A 44 1.74 6.75 -10.47
CA GLN A 44 2.52 7.92 -10.05
C GLN A 44 1.68 9.20 -10.00
N ALA A 45 0.89 9.46 -11.05
CA ALA A 45 -0.01 10.62 -11.08
C ALA A 45 -1.07 10.58 -9.97
N MET A 46 -1.57 9.39 -9.64
CA MET A 46 -2.52 9.18 -8.54
C MET A 46 -1.87 9.37 -7.17
N LEU A 47 -0.65 8.85 -6.96
CA LEU A 47 0.10 9.02 -5.72
C LEU A 47 0.41 10.49 -5.45
N ALA A 48 0.73 11.27 -6.48
CA ALA A 48 0.95 12.72 -6.37
C ALA A 48 -0.30 13.52 -5.93
N LYS A 49 -1.49 12.92 -5.99
CA LYS A 49 -2.78 13.52 -5.60
C LYS A 49 -3.44 12.81 -4.42
N THR A 50 -2.68 11.99 -3.69
CA THR A 50 -3.16 11.22 -2.55
C THR A 50 -2.68 11.87 -1.25
N ASP A 51 -3.58 12.03 -0.29
CA ASP A 51 -3.27 12.63 1.01
C ASP A 51 -2.34 11.73 1.83
N LEU A 52 -2.68 10.43 1.91
CA LEU A 52 -1.94 9.46 2.71
C LEU A 52 -1.93 8.08 2.05
N VAL A 53 -0.81 7.38 2.18
CA VAL A 53 -0.70 5.94 1.90
C VAL A 53 -0.29 5.21 3.17
N ILE A 54 -0.66 3.95 3.29
CA ILE A 54 -0.13 3.04 4.31
C ILE A 54 0.50 1.87 3.58
N LEU A 55 1.79 1.67 3.81
CA LEU A 55 2.61 0.65 3.16
C LEU A 55 2.97 -0.42 4.19
N ALA A 56 2.90 -1.69 3.79
CA ALA A 56 3.36 -2.82 4.58
C ALA A 56 4.54 -3.49 3.89
N TRP A 57 5.63 -3.70 4.63
CA TRP A 57 6.91 -4.15 4.10
C TRP A 57 7.38 -5.44 4.76
N ASP A 58 7.74 -6.43 3.94
CA ASP A 58 8.54 -7.58 4.37
C ASP A 58 9.98 -7.40 3.85
N GLY A 59 10.84 -6.85 4.72
CA GLY A 59 12.16 -6.38 4.31
C GLY A 59 12.05 -5.30 3.22
N PRO A 60 12.67 -5.48 2.03
CA PRO A 60 12.60 -4.51 0.94
C PRO A 60 11.35 -4.65 0.05
N ARG A 61 10.51 -5.68 0.29
CA ARG A 61 9.34 -5.99 -0.53
C ARG A 61 8.09 -5.33 0.04
N LEU A 62 7.40 -4.56 -0.80
CA LEU A 62 6.08 -4.02 -0.51
C LEU A 62 5.05 -5.15 -0.62
N VAL A 63 4.49 -5.54 0.51
CA VAL A 63 3.50 -6.65 0.63
C VAL A 63 2.09 -6.17 0.97
N GLY A 64 1.91 -4.87 1.18
CA GLY A 64 0.59 -4.29 1.36
C GLY A 64 0.55 -2.80 1.07
N PHE A 65 -0.61 -2.36 0.59
CA PHE A 65 -0.88 -0.98 0.21
C PHE A 65 -2.30 -0.60 0.62
N GLY A 66 -2.45 0.55 1.25
CA GLY A 66 -3.72 1.21 1.49
C GLY A 66 -3.62 2.67 1.10
N ARG A 67 -4.65 3.17 0.41
CA ARG A 67 -4.72 4.57 -0.01
C ARG A 67 -5.79 5.31 0.78
N VAL A 68 -5.52 6.52 1.23
CA VAL A 68 -6.48 7.32 2.00
C VAL A 68 -6.59 8.71 1.41
N LEU A 69 -7.83 9.15 1.22
CA LEU A 69 -8.17 10.55 0.94
C LEU A 69 -8.85 11.12 2.19
N THR A 70 -8.37 12.24 2.72
CA THR A 70 -8.79 12.75 4.03
C THR A 70 -8.75 14.27 4.09
N ASP A 71 -9.70 14.86 4.82
CA ASP A 71 -9.67 16.28 5.16
C ASP A 71 -8.82 16.58 6.42
N TYR A 72 -8.26 15.54 7.05
CA TYR A 72 -7.49 15.59 8.30
C TYR A 72 -8.24 16.16 9.52
N VAL A 73 -9.56 16.31 9.45
CA VAL A 73 -10.37 16.88 10.54
C VAL A 73 -11.55 15.98 10.91
N PHE A 74 -12.34 15.55 9.93
CA PHE A 74 -13.61 14.86 10.16
C PHE A 74 -13.77 13.58 9.34
N ARG A 75 -13.21 13.52 8.12
CA ARG A 75 -13.50 12.44 7.17
C ARG A 75 -12.24 11.89 6.54
N ALA A 76 -12.18 10.57 6.50
CA ALA A 76 -11.21 9.81 5.72
C ALA A 76 -11.95 8.72 4.93
N SER A 77 -11.59 8.59 3.66
CA SER A 77 -12.06 7.53 2.78
C SER A 77 -10.87 6.66 2.39
N ILE A 78 -10.96 5.38 2.73
CA ILE A 78 -9.96 4.38 2.37
C ILE A 78 -10.31 3.82 0.98
N TRP A 79 -9.33 3.86 0.09
CA TRP A 79 -9.34 3.33 -1.26
C TRP A 79 -8.25 2.26 -1.40
N ASP A 80 -8.39 1.40 -2.41
CA ASP A 80 -7.36 0.43 -2.84
C ASP A 80 -6.60 -0.24 -1.67
N VAL A 81 -7.29 -1.06 -0.86
CA VAL A 81 -6.64 -1.89 0.17
C VAL A 81 -6.24 -3.22 -0.45
N ILE A 82 -4.94 -3.48 -0.52
CA ILE A 82 -4.38 -4.64 -1.20
C ILE A 82 -3.31 -5.25 -0.29
N VAL A 83 -3.37 -6.57 -0.15
CA VAL A 83 -2.34 -7.39 0.48
C VAL A 83 -1.84 -8.35 -0.60
N ASP A 84 -0.53 -8.51 -0.66
CA ASP A 84 0.10 -9.47 -1.56
C ASP A 84 -0.38 -10.90 -1.24
N ARG A 85 -0.59 -11.71 -2.26
CA ARG A 85 -1.07 -13.10 -2.13
C ARG A 85 0.06 -14.11 -1.90
N ASP A 86 1.30 -13.73 -2.17
CA ASP A 86 2.49 -14.59 -2.03
C ASP A 86 3.23 -14.31 -0.71
#